data_AF-A0A959Q4B7-F1
#
_entry.id   AF-A0A959Q4B7-F1
#
_cell.length_a   1.000
_cell.length_b   1.000
_cell.length_c   1.000
_cell.angle_alpha   90.00
_cell.angle_beta   90.00
_cell.angle_gamma   90.00
#
_symmetry.space_group_name_H-M   'P 1'
#
loop_
_entity.id
_entity.type
_entity.pdbx_description
1 polymer ?
#
loop_
_entity_poly.entity_id
_entity_poly.type
_entity_poly.pdbx_seq_one_letter_code
_entity_poly.pdbx_strand_id
1 'polypeptide(L)'
;MLSRLRDQCLMIGLCLVSMHASGQEWKVGTRWIYEQMDYFPDGIDEYYVLNAGKDTVINEDTFLIVREYILSDLKDHIDTAHLKNYLVKKDGDQVLLYNPAQGSLELLYDFGARQGDTLTIWNGDNFYDAHIQIVIESLDTIDFNGVPTGAQYIRTIAGDGAFSWEGRILRGYGHESFFFPVYGAVDPPPGGRFLCFENGMISFPGQSACDLVVRRDELMRPGIEIFPNPCTNEIRWSGEPVWQWSLYSSSGIELKHGEKSAYIPMTGIPPGVYFLYLTEADQRRSRAKIIKL
;
A
#
# COMPACT_ATOMS: atom_id res chain seq x y z
N MET A 1 36.04 73.54 -4.42
CA MET A 1 36.63 72.18 -4.36
C MET A 1 35.68 71.31 -3.52
N LEU A 2 34.58 70.86 -4.11
CA LEU A 2 33.53 70.06 -3.45
C LEU A 2 33.03 69.06 -4.49
N SER A 3 33.62 67.86 -4.50
CA SER A 3 33.28 66.78 -5.43
C SER A 3 32.24 65.86 -4.78
N ARG A 4 31.11 65.72 -5.48
CA ARG A 4 30.00 64.82 -5.16
C ARG A 4 30.47 63.36 -5.21
N LEU A 5 30.33 62.64 -4.09
CA LEU A 5 30.34 61.18 -4.06
C LEU A 5 28.97 60.70 -4.57
N ARG A 6 29.00 59.81 -5.55
CA ARG A 6 27.84 59.29 -6.26
C ARG A 6 27.60 57.87 -5.73
N ASP A 7 26.55 57.72 -4.94
CA ASP A 7 26.08 56.43 -4.44
C ASP A 7 25.65 55.53 -5.60
N GLN A 8 26.32 54.39 -5.75
CA GLN A 8 25.85 53.27 -6.57
C GLN A 8 25.62 52.07 -5.64
N CYS A 9 24.42 51.99 -5.09
CA CYS A 9 23.89 50.76 -4.51
C CYS A 9 23.60 49.76 -5.64
N LEU A 10 24.52 48.83 -5.84
CA LEU A 10 24.33 47.66 -6.71
C LEU A 10 23.37 46.69 -6.00
N MET A 11 22.06 46.81 -6.27
CA MET A 11 21.06 45.83 -5.86
C MET A 11 21.24 44.55 -6.67
N ILE A 12 21.96 43.58 -6.10
CA ILE A 12 21.99 42.20 -6.60
C ILE A 12 20.64 41.58 -6.23
N GLY A 13 19.71 41.59 -7.19
CA GLY A 13 18.45 40.86 -7.09
C GLY A 13 18.73 39.37 -7.14
N LEU A 14 18.74 38.73 -5.97
CA LEU A 14 18.70 37.27 -5.86
C LEU A 14 17.36 36.81 -6.43
N CYS A 15 17.34 36.40 -7.70
CA CYS A 15 16.25 35.58 -8.23
C CYS A 15 16.30 34.24 -7.50
N LEU A 16 15.52 34.14 -6.41
CA LEU A 16 15.07 32.88 -5.86
C LEU A 16 14.18 32.23 -6.93
N VAL A 17 14.81 31.60 -7.92
CA VAL A 17 14.13 30.64 -8.78
C VAL A 17 13.70 29.55 -7.82
N SER A 18 12.43 29.58 -7.42
CA SER A 18 11.80 28.46 -6.74
C SER A 18 12.07 27.26 -7.64
N MET A 19 13.02 26.42 -7.23
CA MET A 19 13.15 25.09 -7.77
C MET A 19 11.86 24.41 -7.35
N HIS A 20 10.84 24.52 -8.21
CA HIS A 20 9.70 23.65 -8.16
C HIS A 20 10.32 22.31 -8.46
N ALA A 21 10.74 21.60 -7.40
CA ALA A 21 11.09 20.20 -7.47
C ALA A 21 9.89 19.58 -8.17
N SER A 22 10.07 19.22 -9.44
CA SER A 22 9.03 18.65 -10.26
C SER A 22 8.60 17.40 -9.51
N GLY A 23 7.49 17.53 -8.78
CA GLY A 23 6.94 16.47 -7.96
C GLY A 23 6.81 15.28 -8.89
N GLN A 24 7.47 14.19 -8.52
CA GLN A 24 7.70 13.02 -9.35
C GLN A 24 6.44 12.70 -10.16
N GLU A 25 6.56 12.81 -11.48
CA GLU A 25 5.39 12.73 -12.36
C GLU A 25 5.06 11.29 -12.69
N TRP A 26 3.78 10.97 -12.61
CA TRP A 26 3.25 9.76 -13.21
C TRP A 26 3.31 9.92 -14.73
N LYS A 27 3.92 8.96 -15.38
CA LYS A 27 4.12 8.97 -16.83
C LYS A 27 3.95 7.57 -17.38
N VAL A 28 3.94 7.46 -18.69
CA VAL A 28 4.05 6.17 -19.37
C VAL A 28 5.24 5.38 -18.81
N GLY A 29 4.97 4.14 -18.40
CA GLY A 29 5.90 3.24 -17.74
C GLY A 29 5.85 3.28 -16.21
N THR A 30 5.08 4.17 -15.58
CA THR A 30 4.90 4.13 -14.13
C THR A 30 4.16 2.85 -13.71
N ARG A 31 4.64 2.20 -12.66
CA ARG A 31 4.10 0.94 -12.16
C ARG A 31 3.96 0.98 -10.65
N TRP A 32 2.85 0.42 -10.16
CA TRP A 32 2.57 0.19 -8.76
C TRP A 32 2.26 -1.28 -8.54
N ILE A 33 2.71 -1.83 -7.42
CA ILE A 33 2.41 -3.19 -7.01
C ILE A 33 2.00 -3.18 -5.54
N TYR A 34 0.84 -3.77 -5.27
CA TYR A 34 0.28 -3.95 -3.94
C TYR A 34 0.04 -5.44 -3.69
N GLU A 35 0.27 -5.90 -2.45
CA GLU A 35 -0.27 -7.20 -2.01
C GLU A 35 -1.80 -7.17 -2.07
N GLN A 36 -2.42 -8.31 -2.34
CA GLN A 36 -3.82 -8.53 -1.99
C GLN A 36 -3.92 -8.80 -0.48
N MET A 37 -4.81 -8.10 0.21
CA MET A 37 -5.15 -8.40 1.59
C MET A 37 -5.89 -9.72 1.65
N ASP A 38 -5.26 -10.76 2.18
CA ASP A 38 -5.94 -12.03 2.45
C ASP A 38 -6.34 -12.13 3.94
N TYR A 39 -7.57 -12.57 4.19
CA TYR A 39 -8.03 -12.93 5.54
C TYR A 39 -7.35 -14.21 6.03
N PHE A 40 -6.94 -15.09 5.11
CA PHE A 40 -6.36 -16.38 5.44
C PHE A 40 -4.81 -16.33 5.43
N PRO A 41 -4.13 -16.94 6.42
CA PRO A 41 -2.67 -16.95 6.51
C PRO A 41 -1.97 -17.70 5.37
N ASP A 42 -2.65 -18.66 4.75
CA ASP A 42 -2.10 -19.61 3.79
C ASP A 42 -2.54 -19.27 2.35
N GLY A 43 -2.90 -18.00 2.15
CA GLY A 43 -3.42 -17.44 0.92
C GLY A 43 -2.48 -17.58 -0.26
N ILE A 44 -3.06 -17.64 -1.45
CA ILE A 44 -2.32 -17.48 -2.70
C ILE A 44 -1.75 -16.06 -2.68
N ASP A 45 -0.45 -15.93 -2.89
CA ASP A 45 0.17 -14.62 -3.08
C ASP A 45 -0.36 -14.01 -4.39
N GLU A 46 -1.40 -13.20 -4.27
CA GLU A 46 -1.95 -12.37 -5.34
C GLU A 46 -1.49 -10.93 -5.17
N TYR A 47 -1.16 -10.30 -6.29
CA TYR A 47 -0.69 -8.93 -6.34
C TYR A 47 -1.55 -8.11 -7.28
N TYR A 48 -1.98 -6.95 -6.82
CA TYR A 48 -2.56 -5.94 -7.67
C TYR A 48 -1.44 -5.17 -8.34
N VAL A 49 -1.40 -5.21 -9.67
CA VAL A 49 -0.47 -4.44 -10.48
C VAL A 49 -1.21 -3.36 -11.22
N LEU A 50 -0.77 -2.12 -11.03
CA LEU A 50 -1.19 -1.00 -11.84
C LEU A 50 -0.04 -0.54 -12.72
N ASN A 51 -0.31 -0.36 -14.01
CA ASN A 51 0.66 0.08 -14.99
C ASN A 51 0.11 1.23 -15.83
N ALA A 52 0.78 2.38 -15.76
CA ALA A 52 0.56 3.53 -16.59
C ALA A 52 1.12 3.26 -18.00
N GLY A 53 0.24 2.85 -18.92
CA GLY A 53 0.66 2.33 -20.22
C GLY A 53 0.79 3.40 -21.30
N LYS A 54 -0.34 3.91 -21.78
CA LYS A 54 -0.39 4.84 -22.92
C LYS A 54 -1.16 6.08 -22.53
N ASP A 55 -0.93 7.16 -23.25
CA ASP A 55 -1.80 8.32 -23.18
C ASP A 55 -2.95 8.18 -24.19
N THR A 56 -4.09 8.80 -23.89
CA THR A 56 -5.22 8.97 -24.82
C THR A 56 -5.74 10.40 -24.72
N VAL A 57 -6.46 10.84 -25.76
CA VAL A 57 -7.09 12.17 -25.79
C VAL A 57 -8.59 12.01 -25.86
N ILE A 58 -9.31 12.69 -24.96
CA ILE A 58 -10.78 12.78 -24.95
C ILE A 58 -11.14 14.25 -24.77
N ASN A 59 -11.92 14.82 -25.68
CA ASN A 59 -12.34 16.23 -25.62
C ASN A 59 -11.16 17.21 -25.39
N GLU A 60 -10.06 17.04 -26.14
CA GLU A 60 -8.83 17.85 -26.06
C GLU A 60 -8.00 17.67 -24.78
N ASP A 61 -8.52 16.94 -23.79
CA ASP A 61 -7.79 16.57 -22.59
C ASP A 61 -6.94 15.31 -22.79
N THR A 62 -5.72 15.32 -22.28
CA THR A 62 -4.81 14.17 -22.29
C THR A 62 -4.94 13.38 -20.99
N PHE A 63 -5.07 12.06 -21.12
CA PHE A 63 -5.25 11.11 -20.03
C PHE A 63 -4.18 10.03 -20.09
N LEU A 64 -3.69 9.64 -18.93
CA LEU A 64 -2.89 8.45 -18.74
C LEU A 64 -3.83 7.24 -18.55
N ILE A 65 -3.63 6.20 -19.36
CA ILE A 65 -4.33 4.92 -19.18
C ILE A 65 -3.57 4.13 -18.11
N VAL A 66 -4.14 4.06 -16.92
CA VAL A 66 -3.67 3.19 -15.83
C VAL A 66 -4.42 1.88 -15.92
N ARG A 67 -3.69 0.80 -16.20
CA ARG A 67 -4.23 -0.55 -16.31
C ARG A 67 -4.00 -1.33 -15.03
N GLU A 68 -5.07 -1.84 -14.45
CA GLU A 68 -5.04 -2.74 -13.29
C GLU A 68 -5.22 -4.19 -13.75
N TYR A 69 -4.48 -5.11 -13.14
CA TYR A 69 -4.66 -6.55 -13.25
C TYR A 69 -4.08 -7.26 -12.02
N ILE A 70 -4.50 -8.51 -11.81
CA ILE A 70 -3.99 -9.35 -10.72
C ILE A 70 -2.92 -10.31 -11.28
N LEU A 71 -1.80 -10.41 -10.58
CA LEU A 71 -0.79 -11.46 -10.75
C LEU A 71 -0.94 -12.47 -9.63
N SER A 72 -0.98 -13.76 -9.96
CA SER A 72 -0.97 -14.85 -8.98
C SER A 72 0.33 -15.64 -9.06
N ASP A 73 1.00 -15.83 -7.92
CA ASP A 73 2.28 -16.55 -7.82
C ASP A 73 2.22 -18.00 -8.28
N LEU A 74 1.04 -18.63 -8.22
CA LEU A 74 0.91 -20.04 -8.56
C LEU A 74 1.08 -20.35 -10.05
N LYS A 75 1.05 -19.34 -10.95
CA LYS A 75 0.93 -19.61 -12.40
C LYS A 75 1.63 -18.67 -13.37
N ASP A 76 2.39 -17.65 -12.92
CA ASP A 76 2.82 -16.54 -13.79
C ASP A 76 1.65 -16.02 -14.67
N HIS A 77 0.43 -16.13 -14.15
CA HIS A 77 -0.78 -15.91 -14.91
C HIS A 77 -1.34 -14.55 -14.55
N ILE A 78 -1.50 -13.72 -15.58
CA ILE A 78 -2.27 -12.49 -15.49
C ILE A 78 -3.73 -12.90 -15.49
N ASP A 79 -4.44 -12.63 -14.40
CA ASP A 79 -5.88 -12.80 -14.39
C ASP A 79 -6.55 -11.71 -15.23
N THR A 80 -6.83 -12.04 -16.48
CA THR A 80 -7.50 -11.14 -17.43
C THR A 80 -8.95 -10.85 -17.06
N ALA A 81 -9.58 -11.62 -16.17
CA ALA A 81 -10.93 -11.34 -15.69
C ALA A 81 -10.97 -10.05 -14.84
N HIS A 82 -9.84 -9.71 -14.21
CA HIS A 82 -9.66 -8.50 -13.40
C HIS A 82 -9.02 -7.33 -14.17
N LEU A 83 -8.97 -7.41 -15.51
CA LEU A 83 -8.37 -6.37 -16.32
C LEU A 83 -9.26 -5.12 -16.38
N LYS A 84 -8.84 -4.05 -15.69
CA LYS A 84 -9.51 -2.75 -15.71
C LYS A 84 -8.61 -1.68 -16.30
N ASN A 85 -9.19 -0.73 -17.03
CA ASN A 85 -8.47 0.45 -17.51
C ASN A 85 -9.11 1.69 -16.91
N TYR A 86 -8.28 2.52 -16.31
CA TYR A 86 -8.64 3.79 -15.69
C TYR A 86 -8.03 4.92 -16.51
N LEU A 87 -8.78 5.99 -16.70
CA LEU A 87 -8.30 7.20 -17.36
C LEU A 87 -8.02 8.24 -16.30
N VAL A 88 -6.74 8.51 -16.09
CA VAL A 88 -6.25 9.39 -15.03
C VAL A 88 -5.67 10.66 -15.66
N LYS A 89 -6.03 11.83 -15.12
CA LYS A 89 -5.51 13.12 -15.54
C LYS A 89 -4.85 13.81 -14.35
N LYS A 90 -3.66 14.36 -14.55
CA LYS A 90 -3.03 15.26 -13.57
C LYS A 90 -3.36 16.69 -13.97
N ASP A 91 -3.82 17.49 -13.02
CA ASP A 91 -4.07 18.92 -13.18
C ASP A 91 -3.46 19.69 -12.01
N GLY A 92 -2.25 20.24 -12.23
CA GLY A 92 -1.46 20.84 -11.17
C GLY A 92 -1.10 19.85 -10.05
N ASP A 93 -1.55 20.14 -8.83
CA ASP A 93 -1.39 19.29 -7.64
C ASP A 93 -2.51 18.24 -7.50
N GLN A 94 -3.49 18.21 -8.41
CA GLN A 94 -4.60 17.27 -8.36
C GLN A 94 -4.40 16.11 -9.34
N VAL A 95 -4.96 14.98 -8.96
CA VAL A 95 -5.15 13.81 -9.79
C VAL A 95 -6.64 13.54 -9.87
N LEU A 96 -7.12 13.46 -11.10
CA LEU A 96 -8.51 13.28 -11.45
C LEU A 96 -8.69 11.93 -12.16
N LEU A 97 -9.81 11.27 -11.88
CA LEU A 97 -10.23 10.03 -12.52
C LEU A 97 -11.44 10.33 -13.42
N TYR A 98 -11.42 9.89 -14.67
CA TYR A 98 -12.56 10.06 -15.56
C TYR A 98 -13.65 9.04 -15.23
N ASN A 99 -14.87 9.53 -14.96
CA ASN A 99 -16.05 8.68 -14.80
C ASN A 99 -16.77 8.56 -16.16
N PRO A 100 -16.68 7.42 -16.86
CA PRO A 100 -17.31 7.26 -18.17
C PRO A 100 -18.84 7.22 -18.12
N ALA A 101 -19.45 6.88 -16.98
CA ALA A 101 -20.90 6.83 -16.85
C ALA A 101 -21.52 8.24 -16.81
N GLN A 102 -20.79 9.18 -16.22
CA GLN A 102 -21.23 10.59 -16.08
C GLN A 102 -20.56 11.51 -17.09
N GLY A 103 -19.46 11.08 -17.72
CA GLY A 103 -18.65 11.90 -18.62
C GLY A 103 -17.90 13.02 -17.90
N SER A 104 -17.62 12.87 -16.59
CA SER A 104 -17.01 13.87 -15.71
C SER A 104 -15.60 13.47 -15.25
N LEU A 105 -14.85 14.47 -14.75
CA LEU A 105 -13.60 14.26 -14.03
C LEU A 105 -13.89 14.34 -12.53
N GLU A 106 -13.48 13.32 -11.81
CA GLU A 106 -13.68 13.20 -10.37
C GLU A 106 -12.35 13.24 -9.62
N LEU A 107 -12.34 13.85 -8.43
CA LEU A 107 -11.12 13.97 -7.64
C LEU A 107 -10.69 12.60 -7.08
N LEU A 108 -9.42 12.25 -7.28
CA LEU A 108 -8.76 11.12 -6.65
C LEU A 108 -7.71 11.59 -5.63
N TYR A 109 -6.79 12.49 -6.01
CA TYR A 109 -5.80 13.05 -5.08
C TYR A 109 -5.73 14.57 -5.19
N ASP A 110 -5.48 15.25 -4.08
CA ASP A 110 -5.10 16.67 -4.06
C ASP A 110 -3.86 16.85 -3.17
N PHE A 111 -2.68 16.88 -3.78
CA PHE A 111 -1.42 17.04 -3.06
C PHE A 111 -1.25 18.46 -2.49
N GLY A 112 -2.05 19.43 -2.95
CA GLY A 112 -2.06 20.82 -2.49
C GLY A 112 -2.94 21.05 -1.26
N ALA A 113 -3.79 20.08 -0.90
CA ALA A 113 -4.65 20.14 0.27
C ALA A 113 -3.84 20.27 1.58
N ARG A 114 -4.35 21.07 2.50
CA ARG A 114 -3.74 21.42 3.79
C ARG A 114 -4.38 20.65 4.92
N GLN A 115 -3.68 20.57 6.05
CA GLN A 115 -4.24 20.01 7.28
C GLN A 115 -5.58 20.68 7.64
N GLY A 116 -6.59 19.86 7.90
CA GLY A 116 -7.96 20.28 8.19
C GLY A 116 -8.87 20.40 6.98
N ASP A 117 -8.32 20.41 5.75
CA ASP A 117 -9.14 20.42 4.54
C ASP A 117 -9.91 19.10 4.41
N THR A 118 -11.14 19.20 3.88
CA THR A 118 -12.00 18.06 3.58
C THR A 118 -12.10 17.88 2.08
N LEU A 119 -11.90 16.65 1.59
CA LEU A 119 -11.98 16.34 0.16
C LEU A 119 -13.12 15.35 -0.09
N THR A 120 -13.85 15.56 -1.18
CA THR A 120 -14.83 14.60 -1.69
C THR A 120 -14.17 13.80 -2.80
N ILE A 121 -14.03 12.49 -2.57
CA ILE A 121 -13.32 11.57 -3.45
C ILE A 121 -14.31 10.63 -4.08
N TRP A 122 -14.18 10.40 -5.39
CA TRP A 122 -14.92 9.33 -6.06
C TRP A 122 -14.25 7.97 -5.83
N ASN A 123 -15.04 6.97 -5.44
CA ASN A 123 -14.57 5.62 -5.12
C ASN A 123 -14.23 4.76 -6.35
N GLY A 124 -14.42 5.29 -7.56
CA GLY A 124 -14.13 4.58 -8.81
C GLY A 124 -15.22 3.58 -9.23
N ASP A 125 -16.33 3.54 -8.50
CA ASP A 125 -17.50 2.72 -8.78
C ASP A 125 -18.75 3.60 -8.98
N ASN A 126 -19.69 3.12 -9.80
CA ASN A 126 -21.00 3.74 -9.96
C ASN A 126 -22.09 3.03 -9.14
N PHE A 127 -21.71 2.00 -8.37
CA PHE A 127 -22.57 1.39 -7.36
C PHE A 127 -22.49 2.16 -6.04
N TYR A 128 -23.64 2.31 -5.38
CA TYR A 128 -23.82 3.02 -4.10
C TYR A 128 -23.57 4.54 -4.12
N ASP A 129 -23.33 5.15 -2.94
CA ASP A 129 -22.90 6.54 -2.88
C ASP A 129 -21.46 6.57 -3.38
N ALA A 130 -21.30 7.06 -4.61
CA ALA A 130 -20.06 6.96 -5.34
C ALA A 130 -18.93 7.79 -4.70
N HIS A 131 -19.24 8.62 -3.70
CA HIS A 131 -18.29 9.53 -3.09
C HIS A 131 -18.12 9.28 -1.59
N ILE A 132 -16.86 9.37 -1.15
CA ILE A 132 -16.49 9.43 0.27
C ILE A 132 -15.92 10.80 0.58
N GLN A 133 -16.06 11.24 1.84
CA GLN A 133 -15.37 12.43 2.33
C GLN A 133 -14.22 12.03 3.23
N ILE A 134 -13.05 12.59 2.95
CA ILE A 134 -11.85 12.43 3.76
C ILE A 134 -11.43 13.77 4.35
N VAL A 135 -10.68 13.75 5.45
CA VAL A 135 -10.01 14.90 6.03
C VAL A 135 -8.50 14.70 5.98
N ILE A 136 -7.75 15.77 5.67
CA ILE A 136 -6.29 15.78 5.82
C ILE A 136 -5.96 15.99 7.30
N GLU A 137 -5.54 14.93 7.99
CA GLU A 137 -5.25 14.99 9.43
C GLU A 137 -3.92 15.69 9.73
N SER A 138 -2.92 15.44 8.90
CA SER A 138 -1.59 16.06 9.02
C SER A 138 -0.81 15.98 7.71
N LEU A 139 0.23 16.81 7.63
CA LEU A 139 1.22 16.83 6.56
C LEU A 139 2.59 16.51 7.13
N ASP A 140 3.41 15.77 6.38
CA ASP A 140 4.78 15.48 6.76
C ASP A 140 5.71 15.47 5.54
N THR A 141 7.01 15.45 5.78
CA THR A 141 8.03 15.12 4.77
C THR A 141 8.81 13.91 5.25
N ILE A 142 8.61 12.78 4.58
CA ILE A 142 9.26 11.52 4.95
C ILE A 142 10.44 11.23 4.02
N ASP A 143 11.41 10.49 4.51
CA ASP A 143 12.43 9.90 3.64
C ASP A 143 11.88 8.63 2.98
N PHE A 144 11.57 8.71 1.69
CA PHE A 144 11.10 7.57 0.92
C PHE A 144 12.21 7.09 -0.03
N ASN A 145 12.98 6.10 0.43
CA ASN A 145 14.14 5.53 -0.27
C ASN A 145 15.25 6.56 -0.59
N GLY A 146 15.61 7.40 0.37
CA GLY A 146 16.62 8.45 0.22
C GLY A 146 16.11 9.72 -0.46
N VAL A 147 14.81 9.80 -0.77
CA VAL A 147 14.18 10.95 -1.41
C VAL A 147 13.17 11.60 -0.45
N PRO A 148 13.41 12.85 -0.02
CA PRO A 148 12.43 13.62 0.75
C PRO A 148 11.12 13.74 -0.03
N THR A 149 10.05 13.18 0.52
CA THR A 149 8.76 13.03 -0.13
C THR A 149 7.67 13.59 0.77
N GLY A 150 6.85 14.49 0.23
CA GLY A 150 5.69 15.03 0.94
C GLY A 150 4.65 13.94 1.18
N ALA A 151 4.13 13.87 2.40
CA ALA A 151 3.12 12.90 2.82
C ALA A 151 1.89 13.61 3.38
N GLN A 152 0.71 13.13 3.02
CA GLN A 152 -0.57 13.50 3.60
C GLN A 152 -1.13 12.31 4.37
N TYR A 153 -1.54 12.53 5.62
CA TYR A 153 -2.25 11.54 6.41
C TYR A 153 -3.75 11.83 6.33
N ILE A 154 -4.54 10.85 5.94
CA ILE A 154 -5.97 11.00 5.66
C ILE A 154 -6.81 10.01 6.48
N ARG A 155 -8.04 10.43 6.75
CA ARG A 155 -9.07 9.58 7.37
C ARG A 155 -10.43 9.85 6.75
N THR A 156 -11.23 8.81 6.59
CA THR A 156 -12.61 8.93 6.14
C THR A 156 -13.49 9.53 7.24
N ILE A 157 -14.30 10.52 6.90
CA ILE A 157 -15.21 11.22 7.83
C ILE A 157 -16.69 11.07 7.46
N ALA A 158 -17.01 10.78 6.19
CA ALA A 158 -18.35 10.48 5.74
C ALA A 158 -18.33 9.56 4.50
N GLY A 159 -19.41 8.81 4.30
CA GLY A 159 -19.62 7.89 3.20
C GLY A 159 -20.76 6.92 3.53
N ASP A 160 -21.08 6.01 2.62
CA ASP A 160 -22.08 4.95 2.82
C ASP A 160 -21.58 3.77 3.68
N GLY A 161 -20.29 3.76 4.00
CA GLY A 161 -19.61 2.69 4.75
C GLY A 161 -19.21 1.49 3.90
N ALA A 162 -19.54 1.46 2.61
CA ALA A 162 -19.09 0.42 1.69
C ALA A 162 -17.62 0.62 1.28
N PHE A 163 -17.14 1.86 1.31
CA PHE A 163 -15.77 2.23 1.00
C PHE A 163 -15.09 2.92 2.17
N SER A 164 -13.78 2.71 2.28
CA SER A 164 -12.91 3.45 3.19
C SER A 164 -11.65 3.90 2.47
N TRP A 165 -11.14 5.05 2.89
CA TRP A 165 -9.84 5.53 2.46
C TRP A 165 -9.13 6.24 3.59
N GLU A 166 -8.15 5.55 4.15
CA GLU A 166 -7.43 5.97 5.34
C GLU A 166 -5.97 5.55 5.21
N GLY A 167 -5.09 6.33 5.84
CA GLY A 167 -3.66 6.06 5.84
C GLY A 167 -2.89 7.22 5.25
N ARG A 168 -1.87 6.90 4.46
CA ARG A 168 -0.89 7.88 3.97
C ARG A 168 -0.84 7.92 2.46
N ILE A 169 -0.94 9.13 1.92
CA ILE A 169 -0.75 9.46 0.51
C ILE A 169 0.62 10.11 0.36
N LEU A 170 1.43 9.57 -0.54
CA LEU A 170 2.76 10.07 -0.87
C LEU A 170 2.72 10.87 -2.16
N ARG A 171 3.17 12.12 -2.11
CA ARG A 171 3.20 13.02 -3.25
C ARG A 171 4.04 12.43 -4.38
N GLY A 172 3.42 12.17 -5.52
CA GLY A 172 4.06 11.57 -6.70
C GLY A 172 4.11 10.04 -6.71
N TYR A 173 3.71 9.36 -5.63
CA TYR A 173 3.63 7.89 -5.57
C TYR A 173 2.20 7.37 -5.40
N GLY A 174 1.28 8.16 -4.81
CA GLY A 174 -0.08 7.71 -4.51
C GLY A 174 -0.22 7.16 -3.09
N HIS A 175 -1.27 6.39 -2.83
CA HIS A 175 -1.58 5.86 -1.50
C HIS A 175 -0.82 4.54 -1.21
N GLU A 176 -0.41 4.35 0.05
CA GLU A 176 0.42 3.21 0.48
C GLU A 176 -0.33 1.89 0.69
N SER A 177 -1.66 1.90 0.60
CA SER A 177 -2.47 0.68 0.75
C SER A 177 -3.02 0.19 -0.59
N PHE A 178 -3.50 1.10 -1.42
CA PHE A 178 -4.06 0.80 -2.73
C PHE A 178 -4.23 2.08 -3.51
N PHE A 179 -4.17 2.03 -4.83
CA PHE A 179 -4.24 3.23 -5.68
C PHE A 179 -5.61 3.93 -5.65
N PHE A 180 -6.68 3.22 -5.29
CA PHE A 180 -8.05 3.73 -5.19
C PHE A 180 -8.60 3.53 -3.77
N PRO A 181 -9.71 4.21 -3.40
CA PRO A 181 -10.49 3.84 -2.22
C PRO A 181 -10.84 2.35 -2.23
N VAL A 182 -10.77 1.71 -1.07
CA VAL A 182 -10.96 0.26 -0.94
C VAL A 182 -12.35 -0.04 -0.41
N TYR A 183 -12.92 -1.16 -0.84
CA TYR A 183 -14.16 -1.67 -0.25
C TYR A 183 -13.90 -2.12 1.19
N GLY A 184 -14.72 -1.67 2.14
CA GLY A 184 -14.57 -1.98 3.56
C GLY A 184 -15.07 -3.38 3.96
N ALA A 185 -15.88 -4.04 3.12
CA ALA A 185 -16.53 -5.30 3.45
C ALA A 185 -16.61 -6.26 2.25
N VAL A 186 -15.46 -6.68 1.74
CA VAL A 186 -15.32 -7.66 0.65
C VAL A 186 -14.29 -8.72 1.03
N ASP A 187 -14.37 -9.90 0.42
CA ASP A 187 -13.53 -11.06 0.74
C ASP A 187 -12.90 -11.61 -0.56
N PRO A 188 -11.61 -11.34 -0.84
CA PRO A 188 -10.70 -10.42 -0.14
C PRO A 188 -10.88 -8.95 -0.59
N PRO A 189 -10.48 -7.94 0.23
CA PRO A 189 -10.40 -6.56 -0.20
C PRO A 189 -9.23 -6.29 -1.16
N PRO A 190 -9.41 -5.38 -2.14
CA PRO A 190 -8.33 -4.99 -3.02
C PRO A 190 -7.28 -4.20 -2.26
N GLY A 191 -6.04 -4.32 -2.73
CA GLY A 191 -4.88 -3.67 -2.11
C GLY A 191 -4.41 -4.33 -0.82
N GLY A 192 -3.43 -3.72 -0.20
CA GLY A 192 -2.64 -4.30 0.88
C GLY A 192 -1.33 -3.55 1.05
N ARG A 193 -0.24 -4.25 1.37
CA ARG A 193 1.05 -3.58 1.52
C ARG A 193 1.52 -3.03 0.17
N PHE A 194 1.93 -1.77 0.13
CA PHE A 194 2.63 -1.21 -1.03
C PHE A 194 4.01 -1.85 -1.17
N LEU A 195 4.15 -2.70 -2.18
CA LEU A 195 5.37 -3.47 -2.43
C LEU A 195 6.33 -2.72 -3.33
N CYS A 196 5.80 -2.15 -4.42
CA CYS A 196 6.66 -1.53 -5.40
C CYS A 196 6.06 -0.30 -6.07
N PHE A 197 6.95 0.65 -6.34
CA PHE A 197 6.76 1.74 -7.27
C PHE A 197 7.92 1.81 -8.23
N GLU A 198 7.66 2.09 -9.50
CA GLU A 198 8.70 2.43 -10.47
C GLU A 198 8.18 3.45 -11.46
N ASN A 199 8.97 4.48 -11.78
CA ASN A 199 8.64 5.42 -12.87
C ASN A 199 9.85 5.67 -13.80
N GLY A 200 10.81 4.74 -13.85
CA GLY A 200 12.04 4.86 -14.62
C GLY A 200 13.05 5.91 -14.13
N MET A 201 12.70 6.75 -13.14
CA MET A 201 13.66 7.61 -12.43
C MET A 201 13.87 7.14 -11.01
N ILE A 202 12.79 6.70 -10.37
CA ILE A 202 12.75 6.25 -8.99
C ILE A 202 12.08 4.90 -8.97
N SER A 203 12.60 4.04 -8.10
CA SER A 203 12.04 2.74 -7.83
C SER A 203 12.10 2.44 -6.34
N PHE A 204 11.08 1.78 -5.83
CA PHE A 204 10.93 1.38 -4.44
C PHE A 204 10.58 -0.10 -4.37
N PRO A 205 11.22 -0.91 -3.50
CA PRO A 205 12.41 -0.61 -2.69
C PRO A 205 13.73 -0.77 -3.51
N GLY A 206 14.16 0.28 -4.23
CA GLY A 206 15.45 0.28 -4.97
C GLY A 206 15.37 -0.15 -6.44
N GLN A 207 16.48 -0.09 -7.18
CA GLN A 207 16.55 -0.43 -8.61
C GLN A 207 16.15 -1.91 -8.83
N SER A 208 15.31 -2.18 -9.83
CA SER A 208 14.74 -3.50 -10.19
C SER A 208 13.79 -4.16 -9.18
N ALA A 209 13.16 -3.42 -8.27
CA ALA A 209 12.26 -4.00 -7.27
C ALA A 209 10.86 -4.38 -7.80
N CYS A 210 10.43 -3.79 -8.93
CA CYS A 210 9.13 -4.09 -9.55
C CYS A 210 9.18 -5.29 -10.51
N ASP A 211 10.39 -5.75 -10.82
CA ASP A 211 10.61 -7.08 -11.36
C ASP A 211 10.43 -8.05 -10.19
N LEU A 212 9.16 -8.35 -9.89
CA LEU A 212 8.74 -9.58 -9.23
C LEU A 212 9.19 -10.77 -10.09
N VAL A 213 10.51 -10.95 -10.23
CA VAL A 213 11.08 -12.29 -10.23
C VAL A 213 10.84 -12.73 -8.82
N VAL A 214 9.71 -13.42 -8.61
CA VAL A 214 9.47 -14.32 -7.50
C VAL A 214 10.82 -14.96 -7.20
N ARG A 215 11.55 -14.45 -6.20
CA ARG A 215 12.83 -15.05 -5.81
C ARG A 215 12.39 -16.37 -5.21
N ARG A 216 12.38 -17.42 -6.05
CA ARG A 216 12.14 -18.80 -5.63
C ARG A 216 12.96 -19.12 -4.39
N ASP A 217 14.12 -18.51 -4.21
CA ASP A 217 14.99 -18.76 -3.07
C ASP A 217 14.50 -18.17 -1.73
N GLU A 218 13.61 -17.17 -1.73
CA GLU A 218 12.94 -16.66 -0.51
C GLU A 218 11.62 -17.38 -0.22
N LEU A 219 10.87 -17.81 -1.26
CA LEU A 219 9.66 -18.64 -1.15
C LEU A 219 9.96 -20.15 -0.94
N MET A 220 11.19 -20.60 -1.21
CA MET A 220 11.66 -21.97 -0.97
C MET A 220 12.54 -22.07 0.28
N ARG A 221 12.56 -21.06 1.16
CA ARG A 221 12.94 -21.36 2.54
C ARG A 221 11.84 -22.24 3.11
N PRO A 222 12.12 -23.46 3.58
CA PRO A 222 11.09 -24.31 4.16
C PRO A 222 10.43 -23.52 5.29
N GLY A 223 9.17 -23.13 5.07
CA GLY A 223 8.38 -22.43 6.05
C GLY A 223 8.32 -23.22 7.35
N ILE A 224 7.95 -22.54 8.44
CA ILE A 224 7.76 -23.25 9.70
C ILE A 224 6.51 -24.12 9.57
N GLU A 225 6.70 -25.43 9.42
CA GLU A 225 5.62 -26.39 9.43
C GLU A 225 5.26 -26.73 10.87
N ILE A 226 4.00 -26.57 11.25
CA ILE A 226 3.52 -26.78 12.62
C ILE A 226 2.70 -28.06 12.67
N PHE A 227 3.08 -28.96 13.58
CA PHE A 227 2.46 -30.29 13.69
C PHE A 227 2.55 -30.86 15.12
N PRO A 228 1.67 -31.79 15.50
CA PRO A 228 0.45 -32.15 14.79
C PRO A 228 -0.60 -31.03 14.88
N ASN A 229 -1.46 -30.91 13.88
CA ASN A 229 -2.64 -30.06 13.93
C ASN A 229 -3.80 -30.78 13.21
N PRO A 230 -4.80 -31.33 13.92
CA PRO A 230 -5.08 -31.14 15.35
C PRO A 230 -4.03 -31.73 16.32
N CYS A 231 -3.90 -31.13 17.51
CA CYS A 231 -2.99 -31.58 18.57
C CYS A 231 -3.76 -32.04 19.82
N THR A 232 -3.10 -32.85 20.66
CA THR A 232 -3.64 -33.28 21.97
C THR A 232 -2.72 -32.88 23.11
N ASN A 233 -1.45 -33.26 23.02
CA ASN A 233 -0.49 -33.12 24.12
C ASN A 233 0.51 -31.98 23.92
N GLU A 234 0.93 -31.73 22.68
CA GLU A 234 1.95 -30.74 22.36
C GLU A 234 1.83 -30.29 20.90
N ILE A 235 2.40 -29.13 20.62
CA ILE A 235 2.65 -28.60 19.27
C ILE A 235 4.15 -28.59 19.05
N ARG A 236 4.61 -29.03 17.89
CA ARG A 236 5.99 -28.97 17.43
C ARG A 236 6.05 -28.19 16.12
N TRP A 237 7.26 -27.86 15.70
CA TRP A 237 7.49 -27.32 14.38
C TRP A 237 8.80 -27.83 13.77
N SER A 238 8.88 -27.77 12.44
CA SER A 238 10.09 -27.97 11.64
C SER A 238 10.33 -26.75 10.76
N GLY A 239 11.57 -26.58 10.29
CA GLY A 239 11.98 -25.41 9.51
C GLY A 239 12.92 -24.51 10.31
N GLU A 240 12.71 -23.19 10.21
CA GLU A 240 13.60 -22.20 10.80
C GLU A 240 13.56 -22.18 12.35
N PRO A 241 14.67 -21.81 13.02
CA PRO A 241 14.71 -21.67 14.46
C PRO A 241 13.76 -20.57 14.96
N VAL A 242 12.77 -20.97 15.76
CA VAL A 242 11.88 -20.04 16.46
C VAL A 242 12.61 -19.43 17.66
N TRP A 243 12.68 -18.10 17.68
CA TRP A 243 13.24 -17.34 18.78
C TRP A 243 12.23 -17.16 19.92
N GLN A 244 11.01 -16.76 19.58
CA GLN A 244 9.92 -16.46 20.51
C GLN A 244 8.60 -17.03 20.00
N TRP A 245 7.71 -17.42 20.91
CA TRP A 245 6.37 -17.86 20.56
C TRP A 245 5.34 -17.44 21.61
N SER A 246 4.11 -17.21 21.15
CA SER A 246 2.96 -16.88 22.00
C SER A 246 1.71 -17.59 21.49
N LEU A 247 0.94 -18.17 22.40
CA LEU A 247 -0.30 -18.91 22.12
C LEU A 247 -1.49 -18.17 22.72
N TYR A 248 -2.48 -17.84 21.88
CA TYR A 248 -3.68 -17.11 22.24
C TYR A 248 -4.93 -17.97 22.11
N SER A 249 -5.93 -17.71 22.96
CA SER A 249 -7.29 -18.23 22.80
C SER A 249 -7.98 -17.63 21.57
N SER A 250 -9.11 -18.21 21.18
CA SER A 250 -9.98 -17.62 20.16
C SER A 250 -10.57 -16.25 20.52
N SER A 251 -10.50 -15.85 21.79
CA SER A 251 -10.89 -14.52 22.28
C SER A 251 -9.72 -13.53 22.38
N GLY A 252 -8.53 -13.91 21.89
CA GLY A 252 -7.34 -13.07 21.91
C GLY A 252 -6.62 -12.98 23.26
N ILE A 253 -6.94 -13.85 24.22
CA ILE A 253 -6.26 -13.88 25.53
C ILE A 253 -5.00 -14.73 25.41
N GLU A 254 -3.85 -14.20 25.81
CA GLU A 254 -2.59 -14.95 25.85
C GLU A 254 -2.65 -16.04 26.93
N LEU A 255 -2.40 -17.29 26.52
CA LEU A 255 -2.45 -18.46 27.40
C LEU A 255 -1.05 -18.94 27.80
N LYS A 256 -0.10 -18.87 26.87
CA LYS A 256 1.29 -19.28 27.06
C LYS A 256 2.22 -18.46 26.17
N HIS A 257 3.45 -18.26 26.62
CA HIS A 257 4.56 -17.78 25.80
C HIS A 257 5.84 -18.52 26.15
N GLY A 258 6.85 -18.43 25.29
CA GLY A 258 8.18 -18.92 25.57
C GLY A 258 9.19 -18.52 24.52
N GLU A 259 10.44 -18.90 24.76
CA GLU A 259 11.57 -18.61 23.87
C GLU A 259 12.34 -19.90 23.58
N LYS A 260 12.89 -20.03 22.36
CA LYS A 260 13.85 -21.07 21.96
C LYS A 260 13.47 -22.51 22.36
N SER A 261 12.18 -22.82 22.34
CA SER A 261 11.71 -24.20 22.58
C SER A 261 11.66 -24.97 21.27
N ALA A 262 11.62 -26.31 21.33
CA ALA A 262 11.32 -27.16 20.16
C ALA A 262 9.84 -27.60 20.11
N TYR A 263 9.09 -27.34 21.18
CA TYR A 263 7.69 -27.71 21.31
C TYR A 263 6.96 -26.84 22.35
N ILE A 264 5.63 -26.84 22.27
CA ILE A 264 4.74 -26.17 23.23
C ILE A 264 3.88 -27.25 23.90
N PRO A 265 3.99 -27.47 25.22
CA PRO A 265 3.13 -28.41 25.91
C PRO A 265 1.69 -27.86 25.95
N MET A 266 0.73 -28.66 25.53
CA MET A 266 -0.70 -28.33 25.54
C MET A 266 -1.42 -28.82 26.79
N THR A 267 -0.72 -29.45 27.75
CA THR A 267 -1.29 -29.88 29.03
C THR A 267 -1.95 -28.70 29.76
N GLY A 268 -3.17 -28.95 30.27
CA GLY A 268 -3.97 -27.94 30.99
C GLY A 268 -4.78 -26.98 30.10
N ILE A 269 -4.57 -26.99 28.78
CA ILE A 269 -5.37 -26.20 27.83
C ILE A 269 -6.63 -26.99 27.44
N PRO A 270 -7.86 -26.45 27.52
CA PRO A 270 -9.08 -27.14 27.08
C PRO A 270 -9.10 -27.42 25.56
N PRO A 271 -9.92 -28.37 25.06
CA PRO A 271 -10.18 -28.51 23.62
C PRO A 271 -10.74 -27.22 23.02
N GLY A 272 -10.34 -26.86 21.78
CA GLY A 272 -10.75 -25.61 21.15
C GLY A 272 -9.85 -25.13 20.01
N VAL A 273 -10.08 -23.90 19.55
CA VAL A 273 -9.29 -23.21 18.52
C VAL A 273 -8.38 -22.18 19.17
N TYR A 274 -7.11 -22.17 18.74
CA TYR A 274 -6.07 -21.29 19.26
C TYR A 274 -5.27 -20.66 18.13
N PHE A 275 -4.59 -19.55 18.43
CA PHE A 275 -3.71 -18.86 17.50
C PHE A 275 -2.29 -18.84 18.05
N LEU A 276 -1.37 -19.45 17.30
CA LEU A 276 0.04 -19.51 17.62
C LEU A 276 0.77 -18.44 16.80
N TYR A 277 1.52 -17.58 17.47
CA TYR A 277 2.43 -16.62 16.86
C TYR A 277 3.85 -17.08 17.12
N LEU A 278 4.67 -17.11 16.08
CA LEU A 278 6.07 -17.46 16.13
C LEU A 278 6.87 -16.24 15.66
N THR A 279 7.99 -15.96 16.33
CA THR A 279 8.96 -14.96 15.92
C THR A 279 10.30 -15.66 15.71
N GLU A 280 10.86 -15.53 14.53
CA GLU A 280 12.15 -16.12 14.13
C GLU A 280 13.33 -15.27 14.59
N ALA A 281 14.55 -15.80 14.44
CA ALA A 281 15.77 -15.11 14.84
C ALA A 281 15.98 -13.76 14.11
N ASP A 282 15.49 -13.64 12.88
CA ASP A 282 15.54 -12.42 12.05
C ASP A 282 14.37 -11.46 12.30
N GLN A 283 13.59 -11.68 13.36
CA GLN A 283 12.38 -10.92 13.72
C GLN A 283 11.19 -11.13 12.77
N ARG A 284 11.26 -12.06 11.81
CA ARG A 284 10.08 -12.45 11.02
C ARG A 284 9.03 -13.08 11.92
N ARG A 285 7.76 -12.79 11.64
CA ARG A 285 6.62 -13.33 12.38
C ARG A 285 5.79 -14.27 11.52
N SER A 286 5.48 -15.44 12.04
CA SER A 286 4.53 -16.39 11.45
C SER A 286 3.34 -16.57 12.37
N ARG A 287 2.18 -16.90 11.80
CA ARG A 287 0.95 -17.19 12.55
C ARG A 287 0.37 -18.52 12.10
N ALA A 288 -0.24 -19.26 13.02
CA ALA A 288 -0.96 -20.48 12.69
C ALA A 288 -2.18 -20.70 13.58
N LYS A 289 -3.21 -21.30 12.99
CA LYS A 289 -4.40 -21.74 13.70
C LYS A 289 -4.19 -23.16 14.21
N ILE A 290 -4.38 -23.38 15.51
CA ILE A 290 -4.23 -24.69 16.14
C ILE A 290 -5.58 -25.20 16.60
N ILE A 291 -5.89 -26.45 16.27
CA ILE A 291 -7.05 -27.18 16.76
C ILE A 291 -6.56 -28.12 17.86
N LYS A 292 -7.08 -27.96 19.09
CA LYS A 292 -6.86 -28.90 20.18
C LYS A 292 -8.07 -29.82 20.35
N LEU A 293 -7.82 -31.12 20.37
CA LEU A 293 -8.80 -32.17 20.69
C LEU A 293 -8.90 -32.44 22.19
#